data_AF-A0A4Q2QQF6-F1
#
_entry.id   AF-A0A4Q2QQF6-F1
#
_cell.length_a   1.000
_cell.length_b   1.000
_cell.length_c   1.000
_cell.angle_alpha   90.00
_cell.angle_beta   90.00
_cell.angle_gamma   90.00
#
_symmetry.space_group_name_H-M   'P 1'
#
loop_
_entity.id
_entity.type
_entity.pdbx_description
1 polymer ?
#
loop_
_entity_poly.entity_id
_entity_poly.type
_entity_poly.pdbx_seq_one_letter_code
_entity_poly.pdbx_strand_id
1 'polypeptide(L)'
;WGITPQRRQELMDELFLDNESEMSKSRFNEFKKMAGAREIKCAELSNLSKIIDLYFNKIAPFAVKIDKKNEFPDALALSTLEVWAESNNTKILAVSKDNDWKGFCETSPFLYSIDELSNALTAFHSNASVNIINALKAFNIDELNKEIIESIPHQLYNLTVDVEASSSFYYDVE
;
A
#
# COMPACT_ATOMS: atom_id res chain seq x y z
N TRP A 1 26.85 23.80 -1.61
CA TRP A 1 27.54 22.49 -1.54
C TRP A 1 28.80 22.53 -2.38
N GLY A 2 29.94 22.84 -1.76
CA GLY A 2 31.23 23.11 -2.43
C GLY A 2 32.05 21.86 -2.72
N ILE A 3 31.48 20.90 -3.46
CA ILE A 3 32.18 19.68 -3.88
C ILE A 3 32.31 19.71 -5.41
N THR A 4 33.54 19.57 -5.90
CA THR A 4 33.83 19.51 -7.33
C THR A 4 33.15 18.30 -7.97
N PRO A 5 32.72 18.36 -9.24
CA PRO A 5 32.03 17.25 -9.90
C PRO A 5 32.82 15.93 -9.84
N GLN A 6 34.15 16.01 -9.96
CA GLN A 6 35.05 14.86 -9.84
C GLN A 6 35.02 14.22 -8.45
N ARG A 7 35.08 15.03 -7.38
CA ARG A 7 35.00 14.51 -6.00
C ARG A 7 33.63 13.91 -5.69
N ARG A 8 32.57 14.40 -6.35
CA ARG A 8 31.21 13.83 -6.23
C ARG A 8 31.11 12.47 -6.94
N GLN A 9 31.77 12.33 -8.08
CA GLN A 9 31.85 11.07 -8.82
C GLN A 9 32.63 10.02 -8.02
N GLU A 10 33.79 10.40 -7.47
CA GLU A 10 34.60 9.51 -6.61
C GLU A 10 33.82 9.04 -5.37
N LEU A 11 33.08 9.93 -4.71
CA LEU A 11 32.24 9.58 -3.56
C LEU A 11 31.05 8.70 -3.96
N MET A 12 30.49 8.89 -5.16
CA MET A 12 29.45 8.00 -5.69
C MET A 12 30.02 6.60 -5.95
N ASP A 13 31.20 6.51 -6.56
CA ASP A 13 31.85 5.23 -6.83
C ASP A 13 32.31 4.53 -5.53
N GLU A 14 32.70 5.28 -4.50
CA GLU A 14 33.02 4.75 -3.15
C GLU A 14 31.78 4.26 -2.38
N LEU A 15 30.66 4.98 -2.47
CA LEU A 15 29.40 4.62 -1.78
C LEU A 15 28.61 3.54 -2.50
N PHE A 16 28.70 3.51 -3.82
CA PHE A 16 28.03 2.58 -4.72
C PHE A 16 29.06 1.73 -5.46
N LEU A 17 29.78 0.87 -4.72
CA LEU A 17 30.50 -0.26 -5.32
C LEU A 17 29.53 -1.13 -6.16
N ASP A 18 30.06 -1.91 -7.11
CA ASP A 18 29.42 -2.78 -8.14
C ASP A 18 28.19 -3.65 -7.72
N ASN A 19 27.80 -3.59 -6.45
CA ASN A 19 26.61 -4.15 -5.82
C ASN A 19 25.34 -3.28 -6.01
N GLU A 20 25.37 -2.13 -6.69
CA GLU A 20 24.18 -1.25 -6.80
C GLU A 20 22.92 -2.01 -7.31
N SER A 21 23.09 -2.88 -8.30
CA SER A 21 22.01 -3.74 -8.83
C SER A 21 21.54 -4.80 -7.82
N GLU A 22 22.46 -5.40 -7.05
CA GLU A 22 22.12 -6.44 -6.08
C GLU A 22 21.42 -5.85 -4.83
N MET A 23 21.94 -4.75 -4.29
CA MET A 23 21.27 -4.01 -3.20
C MET A 23 19.88 -3.53 -3.62
N SER A 24 19.72 -3.02 -4.84
CA SER A 24 18.44 -2.55 -5.36
C SER A 24 17.43 -3.70 -5.49
N LYS A 25 17.87 -4.85 -6.01
CA LYS A 25 17.04 -6.06 -6.08
C LYS A 25 16.65 -6.55 -4.69
N SER A 26 17.58 -6.55 -3.74
CA SER A 26 17.33 -6.99 -2.37
C SER A 26 16.27 -6.11 -1.68
N ARG A 27 16.45 -4.78 -1.73
CA ARG A 27 15.48 -3.81 -1.20
C ARG A 27 14.11 -3.92 -1.85
N PHE A 28 14.07 -4.09 -3.17
CA PHE A 28 12.80 -4.27 -3.88
C PHE A 28 12.11 -5.57 -3.48
N ASN A 29 12.85 -6.66 -3.33
CA ASN A 29 12.30 -7.95 -2.88
C ASN A 29 11.79 -7.89 -1.44
N GLU A 30 12.48 -7.18 -0.55
CA GLU A 30 12.02 -6.93 0.82
C GLU A 30 10.73 -6.10 0.84
N PHE A 31 10.67 -5.03 0.04
CA PHE A 31 9.46 -4.23 -0.14
C PHE A 31 8.29 -5.07 -0.67
N LYS A 32 8.51 -5.91 -1.68
CA LYS A 32 7.49 -6.84 -2.20
C LYS A 32 6.94 -7.74 -1.10
N LYS A 33 7.80 -8.28 -0.23
CA LYS A 33 7.40 -9.13 0.90
C LYS A 33 6.58 -8.35 1.93
N MET A 34 7.02 -7.14 2.29
CA MET A 34 6.32 -6.29 3.26
C MET A 34 4.94 -5.85 2.74
N ALA A 35 4.84 -5.51 1.45
CA ALA A 35 3.60 -5.09 0.83
C ALA A 35 2.62 -6.27 0.56
N GLY A 36 3.04 -7.52 0.76
CA GLY A 36 2.25 -8.69 0.39
C GLY A 36 1.98 -8.77 -1.12
N ALA A 37 2.87 -8.20 -1.94
CA ALA A 37 2.67 -8.09 -3.38
C ALA A 37 2.68 -9.48 -4.04
N ARG A 38 1.68 -9.75 -4.89
CA ARG A 38 1.62 -10.97 -5.69
C ARG A 38 2.17 -10.72 -7.08
N GLU A 39 3.19 -11.49 -7.46
CA GLU A 39 3.75 -11.46 -8.80
C GLU A 39 2.89 -12.31 -9.74
N ILE A 40 2.41 -11.71 -10.83
CA ILE A 40 1.63 -12.38 -11.87
C ILE A 40 2.54 -12.58 -13.08
N LYS A 41 2.82 -13.82 -13.44
CA LYS A 41 3.65 -14.14 -14.61
C LYS A 41 2.84 -13.95 -15.89
N CYS A 42 3.27 -13.02 -16.73
CA CYS A 42 2.63 -12.75 -18.03
C CYS A 42 2.67 -13.97 -18.98
N ALA A 43 3.69 -14.82 -18.88
CA ALA A 43 3.88 -15.96 -19.79
C ALA A 43 2.82 -17.05 -19.66
N GLU A 44 2.11 -17.14 -18.53
CA GLU A 44 1.13 -18.22 -18.26
C GLU A 44 -0.32 -17.78 -18.54
N LEU A 45 -0.57 -16.47 -18.72
CA LEU A 45 -1.91 -15.86 -18.78
C LEU A 45 -2.13 -14.93 -19.98
N SER A 46 -1.08 -14.66 -20.77
CA SER A 46 -1.20 -13.76 -21.91
C SER A 46 -1.91 -14.46 -23.08
N ASN A 47 -3.10 -13.98 -23.41
CA ASN A 47 -3.69 -14.27 -24.72
C ASN A 47 -3.00 -13.37 -25.75
N LEU A 48 -1.84 -13.84 -26.24
CA LEU A 48 -0.99 -13.12 -27.19
C LEU A 48 -1.79 -12.61 -28.41
N SER A 49 -2.81 -13.37 -28.84
CA SER A 49 -3.72 -12.96 -29.93
C SER A 49 -4.48 -11.68 -29.60
N LYS A 50 -4.98 -11.52 -28.38
CA LYS A 50 -5.72 -10.31 -27.94
C LYS A 50 -4.80 -9.08 -27.93
N ILE A 51 -3.55 -9.25 -27.54
CA ILE A 51 -2.54 -8.16 -27.51
C ILE A 51 -2.17 -7.74 -28.93
N ILE A 52 -2.03 -8.71 -29.84
CA ILE A 52 -1.80 -8.47 -31.26
C ILE A 52 -2.99 -7.73 -31.88
N ASP A 53 -4.23 -8.12 -31.54
CA ASP A 53 -5.45 -7.46 -32.02
C ASP A 53 -5.57 -6.02 -31.49
N LEU A 54 -5.29 -5.77 -30.20
CA LEU A 54 -5.27 -4.43 -29.62
C LEU A 54 -4.23 -3.54 -30.31
N TYR A 55 -3.05 -4.10 -30.60
CA TYR A 55 -1.97 -3.42 -31.31
C TYR A 55 -2.35 -3.06 -32.76
N PHE A 56 -2.93 -3.99 -33.52
CA PHE A 56 -3.33 -3.75 -34.90
C PHE A 56 -4.52 -2.77 -35.00
N ASN A 57 -5.45 -2.82 -34.04
CA ASN A 57 -6.65 -2.00 -34.05
C ASN A 57 -6.48 -0.61 -33.40
N LYS A 58 -5.28 -0.28 -32.85
CA LYS A 58 -5.00 0.99 -32.15
C LYS A 58 -6.02 1.29 -31.03
N ILE A 59 -6.42 0.23 -30.34
CA ILE A 59 -7.30 0.34 -29.19
C ILE A 59 -6.39 0.60 -28.00
N ALA A 60 -6.83 1.45 -27.06
CA ALA A 60 -6.12 1.68 -25.80
C ALA A 60 -5.65 0.33 -25.23
N PRO A 61 -4.42 0.22 -24.71
CA PRO A 61 -3.48 1.29 -24.40
C PRO A 61 -2.55 1.68 -25.57
N PHE A 62 -2.82 1.23 -26.81
CA PHE A 62 -2.06 1.65 -27.98
C PHE A 62 -2.62 2.95 -28.56
N ALA A 63 -1.96 4.07 -28.30
CA ALA A 63 -2.37 5.36 -28.83
C ALA A 63 -2.00 5.50 -30.32
N VAL A 64 -2.63 6.44 -31.03
CA VAL A 64 -2.36 6.71 -32.47
C VAL A 64 -0.95 7.31 -32.71
N LYS A 65 -0.14 7.51 -31.65
CA LYS A 65 1.15 8.20 -31.72
C LYS A 65 2.28 7.32 -32.23
N ILE A 66 3.35 8.00 -32.64
CA ILE A 66 4.42 7.52 -33.53
C ILE A 66 5.41 6.54 -32.84
N ASP A 67 5.39 6.42 -31.51
CA ASP A 67 6.34 5.60 -30.72
C ASP A 67 5.75 4.28 -30.17
N LYS A 68 5.20 3.47 -31.08
CA LYS A 68 4.48 2.21 -30.82
C LYS A 68 5.27 1.10 -30.08
N LYS A 69 6.60 1.22 -29.95
CA LYS A 69 7.44 0.20 -29.30
C LYS A 69 7.36 0.24 -27.77
N ASN A 70 7.08 1.42 -27.21
CA ASN A 70 7.11 1.62 -25.76
C ASN A 70 5.76 1.29 -25.09
N GLU A 71 4.68 1.15 -25.86
CA GLU A 71 3.31 0.87 -25.35
C GLU A 71 3.00 -0.64 -25.29
N PHE A 72 3.83 -1.47 -25.93
CA PHE A 72 3.69 -2.93 -25.90
C PHE A 72 3.77 -3.56 -24.49
N PRO A 73 4.73 -3.19 -23.62
CA PRO A 73 4.77 -3.73 -22.26
C PRO A 73 3.51 -3.40 -21.45
N ASP A 74 2.96 -2.21 -21.63
CA ASP A 74 1.78 -1.74 -20.89
C ASP A 74 0.51 -2.48 -21.32
N ALA A 75 0.32 -2.70 -22.63
CA ALA A 75 -0.75 -3.53 -23.16
C ALA A 75 -0.68 -4.97 -22.67
N LEU A 76 0.53 -5.55 -22.66
CA LEU A 76 0.75 -6.90 -22.15
C LEU A 76 0.41 -6.97 -20.66
N ALA A 77 0.80 -5.97 -19.87
CA ALA A 77 0.49 -5.92 -18.44
C ALA A 77 -1.02 -5.82 -18.18
N LEU A 78 -1.70 -4.87 -18.82
CA LEU A 78 -3.13 -4.65 -18.66
C LEU A 78 -3.97 -5.84 -19.13
N SER A 79 -3.63 -6.43 -20.28
CA SER A 79 -4.31 -7.64 -20.77
C SER A 79 -4.07 -8.84 -19.86
N THR A 80 -2.87 -8.99 -19.30
CA THR A 80 -2.56 -10.06 -18.34
C THR A 80 -3.39 -9.89 -17.06
N LEU A 81 -3.49 -8.66 -16.55
CA LEU A 81 -4.28 -8.35 -15.36
C LEU A 81 -5.77 -8.64 -15.58
N GLU A 82 -6.31 -8.29 -16.75
CA GLU A 82 -7.69 -8.57 -17.10
C GLU A 82 -7.99 -10.08 -17.12
N VAL A 83 -7.18 -10.88 -17.82
CA VAL A 83 -7.37 -12.34 -17.90
C VAL A 83 -7.24 -12.99 -16.51
N TRP A 84 -6.30 -12.51 -15.69
CA TRP A 84 -6.17 -12.99 -14.32
C TRP A 84 -7.38 -12.63 -13.47
N ALA A 85 -7.90 -11.40 -13.60
CA ALA A 85 -9.08 -10.93 -12.87
C ALA A 85 -10.32 -11.76 -13.24
N GLU A 86 -10.53 -12.01 -14.53
CA GLU A 86 -11.61 -12.84 -15.05
C GLU A 86 -11.51 -14.28 -14.52
N SER A 87 -10.32 -14.90 -14.61
CA SER A 87 -10.10 -16.28 -14.15
C SER A 87 -10.31 -16.46 -12.64
N ASN A 88 -10.09 -15.41 -11.86
CA ASN A 88 -10.28 -15.42 -10.40
C ASN A 88 -11.63 -14.80 -9.98
N ASN A 89 -12.50 -14.43 -10.93
CA ASN A 89 -13.76 -13.74 -10.70
C ASN A 89 -13.63 -12.56 -9.73
N THR A 90 -12.59 -11.76 -9.91
CA THR A 90 -12.26 -10.61 -9.06
C THR A 90 -12.15 -9.34 -9.90
N LYS A 91 -12.19 -8.19 -9.22
CA LYS A 91 -12.01 -6.87 -9.84
C LYS A 91 -10.68 -6.28 -9.38
N ILE A 92 -9.95 -5.65 -10.29
CA ILE A 92 -8.68 -5.00 -9.99
C ILE A 92 -8.86 -3.48 -10.09
N LEU A 93 -8.36 -2.78 -9.09
CA LEU A 93 -8.23 -1.33 -9.10
C LEU A 93 -6.78 -0.96 -9.44
N ALA A 94 -6.57 -0.42 -10.63
CA ALA A 94 -5.29 0.12 -11.08
C ALA A 94 -5.16 1.58 -10.64
N VAL A 95 -4.07 1.91 -9.95
CA VAL A 95 -3.76 3.30 -9.58
C VAL A 95 -2.76 3.84 -10.58
N SER A 96 -3.18 4.72 -11.48
CA SER A 96 -2.31 5.32 -12.50
C SER A 96 -2.83 6.67 -12.96
N LYS A 97 -1.91 7.61 -13.22
CA LYS A 97 -2.21 8.91 -13.87
C LYS A 97 -2.13 8.83 -15.40
N ASP A 98 -1.84 7.65 -15.94
CA ASP A 98 -1.73 7.43 -17.37
C ASP A 98 -3.11 7.35 -18.03
N ASN A 99 -3.33 8.19 -19.04
CA ASN A 99 -4.59 8.25 -19.77
C ASN A 99 -4.82 6.99 -20.62
N ASP A 100 -3.76 6.31 -21.08
CA ASP A 100 -3.89 5.09 -21.87
C ASP A 100 -4.37 3.92 -21.00
N TRP A 101 -3.93 3.88 -19.74
CA TRP A 101 -4.44 2.93 -18.74
C TRP A 101 -5.90 3.19 -18.40
N LYS A 102 -6.26 4.47 -18.21
CA LYS A 102 -7.65 4.88 -17.98
C LYS A 102 -8.56 4.48 -19.13
N GLY A 103 -8.13 4.75 -20.36
CA GLY A 103 -8.85 4.35 -21.57
C GLY A 103 -9.05 2.84 -21.69
N PHE A 104 -8.05 2.03 -21.33
CA PHE A 104 -8.22 0.57 -21.31
C PHE A 104 -9.21 0.12 -20.23
N CYS A 105 -9.11 0.65 -19.01
CA CYS A 105 -10.01 0.30 -17.91
C CYS A 105 -11.48 0.66 -18.21
N GLU A 106 -11.76 1.72 -18.97
CA GLU A 106 -13.12 2.05 -19.39
C GLU A 106 -13.75 0.98 -20.30
N THR A 107 -12.94 0.21 -21.03
CA THR A 107 -13.41 -0.86 -21.93
C THR A 107 -13.54 -2.22 -21.23
N SER A 108 -12.94 -2.39 -20.06
CA SER A 108 -12.88 -3.67 -19.35
C SER A 108 -13.88 -3.73 -18.18
N PRO A 109 -14.67 -4.80 -18.04
CA PRO A 109 -15.59 -4.95 -16.89
C PRO A 109 -14.87 -5.30 -15.58
N PHE A 110 -13.62 -5.78 -15.65
CA PHE A 110 -12.86 -6.30 -14.52
C PHE A 110 -11.81 -5.32 -13.98
N LEU A 111 -11.43 -4.30 -14.76
CA LEU A 111 -10.41 -3.33 -14.38
C LEU A 111 -11.02 -1.94 -14.16
N TYR A 112 -10.60 -1.27 -13.10
CA TYR A 112 -11.00 0.10 -12.78
C TYR A 112 -9.74 0.94 -12.58
N SER A 113 -9.71 2.17 -13.10
CA SER A 113 -8.56 3.06 -12.89
C SER A 113 -8.90 4.16 -11.87
N ILE A 114 -7.91 4.55 -11.07
CA ILE A 114 -7.98 5.74 -10.22
C ILE A 114 -6.67 6.52 -10.26
N ASP A 115 -6.78 7.84 -10.36
CA ASP A 115 -5.62 8.68 -10.66
C ASP A 115 -4.66 8.82 -9.46
N GLU A 116 -5.17 8.64 -8.24
CA GLU A 116 -4.38 8.82 -7.01
C GLU A 116 -4.55 7.70 -5.99
N LEU A 117 -3.42 7.29 -5.41
CA LEU A 117 -3.39 6.26 -4.37
C LEU A 117 -4.16 6.69 -3.11
N SER A 118 -4.11 7.97 -2.76
CA SER A 118 -4.89 8.58 -1.68
C SER A 118 -6.39 8.32 -1.86
N ASN A 119 -6.89 8.52 -3.07
CA ASN A 119 -8.30 8.31 -3.41
C ASN A 119 -8.64 6.81 -3.37
N ALA A 120 -7.73 5.95 -3.84
CA ALA A 120 -7.90 4.50 -3.77
C ALA A 120 -8.04 4.02 -2.33
N LEU A 121 -7.11 4.44 -1.46
CA LEU A 121 -7.14 4.12 -0.03
C LEU A 121 -8.41 4.65 0.64
N THR A 122 -8.81 5.89 0.32
CA THR A 122 -10.03 6.48 0.86
C THR A 122 -11.27 5.67 0.48
N ALA A 123 -11.36 5.16 -0.75
CA ALA A 123 -12.47 4.31 -1.20
C ALA A 123 -12.54 2.97 -0.45
N PHE A 124 -11.40 2.40 -0.03
CA PHE A 124 -11.37 1.20 0.80
C PHE A 124 -11.65 1.52 2.28
N HIS A 125 -11.14 2.65 2.78
CA HIS A 125 -11.34 3.07 4.17
C HIS A 125 -12.75 3.58 4.43
N SER A 126 -13.46 4.16 3.47
CA SER A 126 -14.85 4.60 3.63
C SER A 126 -15.79 3.42 3.93
N ASN A 127 -15.56 2.27 3.29
CA ASN A 127 -16.29 1.04 3.60
C ASN A 127 -15.88 0.45 4.97
N ALA A 128 -14.59 0.47 5.29
CA ALA A 128 -14.10 0.01 6.60
C ALA A 128 -14.61 0.90 7.74
N SER A 129 -14.69 2.21 7.55
CA SER A 129 -15.20 3.15 8.55
C SER A 129 -16.70 3.02 8.73
N VAL A 130 -17.50 2.73 7.69
CA VAL A 130 -18.91 2.34 7.87
C VAL A 130 -19.03 1.03 8.65
N ASN A 131 -18.19 0.03 8.39
CA ASN A 131 -18.20 -1.23 9.15
C ASN A 131 -17.73 -1.05 10.59
N ILE A 132 -16.72 -0.23 10.85
CA ILE A 132 -16.25 0.12 12.20
C ILE A 132 -17.31 0.92 12.93
N ILE A 133 -17.96 1.89 12.27
CA ILE A 133 -19.07 2.67 12.85
C ILE A 133 -20.26 1.75 13.14
N ASN A 134 -20.57 0.80 12.26
CA ASN A 134 -21.64 -0.17 12.50
C ASN A 134 -21.27 -1.15 13.62
N ALA A 135 -20.02 -1.59 13.69
CA ALA A 135 -19.53 -2.41 14.80
C ALA A 135 -19.58 -1.65 16.12
N LEU A 136 -19.10 -0.40 16.17
CA LEU A 136 -19.17 0.48 17.33
C LEU A 136 -20.61 0.82 17.74
N LYS A 137 -21.54 0.94 16.79
CA LYS A 137 -22.99 1.07 17.06
C LYS A 137 -23.61 -0.21 17.60
N ALA A 138 -23.07 -1.37 17.23
CA ALA A 138 -23.49 -2.66 17.76
C ALA A 138 -22.91 -2.95 19.15
N PHE A 139 -21.82 -2.29 19.53
CA PHE A 139 -21.33 -2.32 20.90
C PHE A 139 -22.24 -1.50 21.82
N ASN A 140 -22.72 -2.16 22.88
CA ASN A 140 -23.46 -1.47 23.93
C ASN A 140 -22.49 -0.61 24.74
N ILE A 141 -22.57 0.71 24.56
CA ILE A 141 -21.70 1.69 25.23
C ILE A 141 -21.79 1.56 26.75
N ASP A 142 -22.93 1.17 27.30
CA ASP A 142 -23.11 0.98 28.74
C ASP A 142 -22.31 -0.23 29.26
N GLU A 143 -22.18 -1.27 28.45
CA GLU A 143 -21.44 -2.48 28.79
C GLU A 143 -19.93 -2.24 28.75
N LEU A 144 -19.46 -1.49 27.74
CA LEU A 144 -18.06 -1.04 27.66
C LEU A 144 -17.70 -0.11 28.82
N ASN A 145 -18.57 0.84 29.17
CA ASN A 145 -18.35 1.74 30.31
C ASN A 145 -18.24 0.96 31.62
N LYS A 146 -19.08 -0.07 31.80
CA LYS A 146 -19.02 -0.94 32.97
C LYS A 146 -17.70 -1.69 33.05
N GLU A 147 -17.25 -2.27 31.94
CA GLU A 147 -16.00 -3.04 31.87
C GLU A 147 -14.77 -2.16 32.13
N ILE A 148 -14.75 -0.93 31.58
CA ILE A 148 -13.71 0.05 31.86
C ILE A 148 -13.68 0.41 33.35
N ILE A 149 -14.84 0.72 33.94
CA ILE A 149 -14.95 1.07 35.37
C ILE A 149 -14.51 -0.09 36.27
N GLU A 150 -14.85 -1.34 35.92
CA GLU A 150 -14.43 -2.53 36.67
C GLU A 150 -12.91 -2.79 36.56
N SER A 151 -12.27 -2.36 35.47
CA SER A 151 -10.83 -2.55 35.25
C SER A 151 -9.93 -1.52 35.97
N ILE A 152 -10.45 -0.32 36.24
CA ILE A 152 -9.71 0.79 36.89
C ILE A 152 -9.15 0.42 38.29
N PRO A 153 -9.94 -0.21 39.19
CA PRO A 153 -9.46 -0.64 40.50
C PRO A 153 -8.27 -1.60 40.42
N HIS A 154 -8.26 -2.46 39.39
CA HIS A 154 -7.22 -3.46 39.19
C HIS A 154 -5.87 -2.84 38.79
N GLN A 155 -5.90 -1.69 38.10
CA GLN A 155 -4.72 -0.89 37.74
C GLN A 155 -4.23 -0.03 38.91
N LEU A 156 -5.14 0.46 39.75
CA LEU A 156 -4.83 1.22 40.97
C LEU A 156 -4.11 0.37 42.04
N TYR A 157 -4.31 -0.95 42.05
CA TYR A 157 -3.61 -1.85 42.98
C TYR A 157 -2.08 -1.86 42.82
N ASN A 158 -1.58 -1.48 41.65
CA ASN A 158 -0.14 -1.39 41.38
C ASN A 158 0.43 0.00 41.67
N LEU A 159 -0.41 0.95 42.10
CA LEU A 159 0.01 2.29 42.46
C LEU A 159 0.43 2.30 43.93
N THR A 160 1.72 2.10 44.20
CA THR A 160 2.29 2.42 45.51
C THR A 160 2.38 3.93 45.63
N VAL A 161 1.43 4.53 46.36
CA VAL A 161 1.50 5.93 46.75
C VAL A 161 2.48 6.01 47.92
N ASP A 162 3.67 6.57 47.67
CA ASP A 162 4.60 6.90 48.74
C ASP A 162 4.14 8.21 49.38
N VAL A 163 3.75 8.15 50.65
CA VAL A 163 3.27 9.31 51.40
C VAL A 163 4.37 9.72 52.36
N GLU A 164 5.18 10.69 51.93
CA GLU A 164 6.12 11.35 52.82
C GLU A 164 5.38 12.40 53.67
N ALA A 165 5.41 12.23 54.99
CA ALA A 165 4.93 13.21 55.94
C ALA A 165 6.10 13.73 56.78
N SER A 166 6.39 15.03 56.70
CA SER A 166 7.36 15.68 57.58
C SER A 166 6.64 16.28 58.79
N SER A 167 6.98 15.82 59.99
CA SER A 167 6.56 16.44 61.26
C SER A 167 7.77 17.03 61.97
N SER A 168 7.61 18.22 62.56
CA SER A 168 8.63 18.82 63.45
C SER A 168 8.53 18.29 64.89
N PHE A 169 7.58 17.40 65.18
CA PHE A 169 7.35 16.82 66.50
C PHE A 169 7.75 15.34 66.50
N TYR A 170 8.47 14.92 67.54
CA TYR A 170 8.82 13.51 67.77
C TYR A 170 7.59 12.73 68.26
N TYR A 171 7.39 11.53 67.71
CA TYR A 171 6.34 10.60 68.13
C TYR A 171 6.90 9.69 69.22
N ASP A 172 6.38 9.80 70.45
CA ASP A 172 6.63 8.82 71.52
C ASP A 172 5.60 7.70 71.41
N VAL A 173 6.08 6.46 71.27
CA VAL A 173 5.24 5.26 71.27
C VAL A 173 5.14 4.77 72.71
N GLU A 174 3.93 4.76 73.29
CA GLU A 174 3.63 3.95 74.49
C GLU A 174 3.44 2.47 74.12
#